data_AF-A0A819NZH6-F1
#
_entry.id   AF-A0A819NZH6-F1
#
_cell.length_a   1.000
_cell.length_b   1.000
_cell.length_c   1.000
_cell.angle_alpha   90.00
_cell.angle_beta   90.00
_cell.angle_gamma   90.00
#
_symmetry.space_group_name_H-M   'P 1'
#
loop_
_entity.id
_entity.type
_entity.pdbx_description
1 polymer ?
#
loop_
_entity_poly.entity_id
_entity_poly.type
_entity_poly.pdbx_seq_one_letter_code
_entity_poly.pdbx_strand_id
1 'polypeptide(L)'
;IVALASAYDIPIIPHGSSIYSYHLQYAFPNLPMSEFLIMSSDGSSIVPYFGDLFSDEPLPKDGWIHLDAKKPGFGVTINKSNLRRPYNRDEKAI
;
A
#
# COMPACT_ATOMS: atom_id res chain seq x y z
N ILE A 1 16.85 -8.63 1.76
CA ILE A 1 16.32 -8.59 3.15
C ILE A 1 15.45 -9.80 3.42
N VAL A 2 14.32 -9.97 2.72
CA VAL A 2 13.41 -11.12 2.95
C VAL A 2 14.13 -12.46 2.90
N ALA A 3 14.83 -12.78 1.80
CA ALA A 3 15.55 -14.04 1.65
C ALA A 3 16.61 -14.29 2.74
N LEU A 4 17.29 -13.22 3.20
CA LEU A 4 18.27 -13.34 4.29
C LEU A 4 17.58 -13.70 5.60
N ALA A 5 16.50 -13.01 5.96
CA ALA A 5 15.76 -13.32 7.18
C ALA A 5 15.13 -14.71 7.13
N SER A 6 14.60 -15.13 5.96
CA SER A 6 14.05 -16.47 5.76
C SER A 6 15.09 -17.56 6.01
N ALA A 7 16.37 -17.34 5.67
CA ALA A 7 17.44 -18.31 5.91
C ALA A 7 17.74 -18.54 7.41
N TYR A 8 17.25 -17.68 8.29
CA TYR A 8 17.41 -17.76 9.74
C TYR A 8 16.06 -17.89 10.46
N ASP A 9 14.99 -18.23 9.74
CA ASP A 9 13.63 -18.36 10.29
C ASP A 9 13.13 -17.10 11.02
N ILE A 10 13.62 -15.92 10.62
CA ILE A 10 13.25 -14.64 11.23
C ILE A 10 11.98 -14.11 10.54
N PRO A 11 10.89 -13.87 11.29
CA PRO A 11 9.70 -13.26 10.73
C PRO A 11 9.95 -11.79 10.39
N ILE A 12 9.32 -11.31 9.32
CA ILE A 12 9.39 -9.91 8.93
C ILE A 12 7.97 -9.33 8.96
N ILE A 13 7.82 -8.18 9.61
CA ILE A 13 6.62 -7.36 9.53
C ILE A 13 7.07 -6.00 8.99
N PRO A 14 6.94 -5.75 7.68
CA PRO A 14 7.27 -4.46 7.10
C PRO A 14 6.50 -3.32 7.79
N HIS A 15 7.16 -2.17 7.94
CA HIS A 15 6.47 -0.95 8.36
C HIS A 15 5.32 -0.65 7.39
N GLY A 16 4.16 -0.29 7.94
CA GLY A 16 2.93 0.03 7.24
C GLY A 16 3.16 0.88 5.99
N SER A 17 2.97 0.27 4.81
CA SER A 17 3.18 0.91 3.51
C SER A 17 2.03 0.59 2.55
N SER A 18 0.85 0.31 3.10
CA SER A 18 -0.37 -0.06 2.36
C SER A 18 -0.12 -1.15 1.31
N ILE A 19 -0.68 -1.00 0.10
CA ILE A 19 -0.56 -1.90 -1.04
C ILE A 19 0.85 -2.40 -1.35
N TYR A 20 1.90 -1.60 -1.10
CA TYR A 20 3.27 -2.03 -1.34
C TYR A 20 3.70 -3.14 -0.38
N SER A 21 3.36 -2.99 0.91
CA SER A 21 3.61 -4.00 1.93
C SER A 21 2.66 -5.20 1.81
N TYR A 22 1.38 -4.98 1.45
CA TYR A 22 0.39 -6.05 1.37
C TYR A 22 0.76 -7.10 0.32
N HIS A 23 1.13 -6.65 -0.89
CA HIS A 23 1.56 -7.57 -1.95
C HIS A 23 2.82 -8.34 -1.56
N LEU A 24 3.77 -7.70 -0.86
CA LEU A 24 4.96 -8.37 -0.37
C LEU A 24 4.62 -9.44 0.67
N GLN A 25 3.75 -9.14 1.63
CA GLN A 25 3.35 -10.08 2.69
C GLN A 25 2.58 -11.28 2.12
N TYR A 26 1.72 -11.07 1.12
CA TYR A 26 1.04 -12.16 0.41
C TYR A 26 2.01 -13.09 -0.34
N ALA A 27 3.19 -12.61 -0.72
CA ALA A 27 4.13 -13.35 -1.55
C ALA A 27 5.11 -14.25 -0.77
N PHE A 28 5.25 -14.07 0.55
CA PHE A 28 6.29 -14.74 1.34
C PHE A 28 5.74 -15.37 2.63
N PRO A 29 6.11 -16.62 2.94
CA PRO A 29 5.55 -17.34 4.09
C PRO A 29 6.07 -16.84 5.45
N ASN A 30 7.24 -16.20 5.50
CA ASN A 30 7.81 -15.66 6.74
C ASN A 30 7.34 -14.22 7.06
N LEU A 31 6.30 -13.73 6.38
CA LEU A 31 5.67 -12.43 6.63
C LEU A 31 4.22 -12.67 7.12
N PRO A 32 4.02 -13.04 8.40
CA PRO A 32 2.77 -13.63 8.87
C PRO A 32 1.61 -12.65 9.02
N MET A 33 1.88 -11.35 9.06
CA MET A 33 0.86 -10.32 9.26
C MET A 33 1.31 -8.96 8.72
N SER A 34 0.35 -8.04 8.64
CA SER A 34 0.57 -6.66 8.20
C SER A 34 0.39 -5.67 9.33
N GLU A 35 1.19 -4.60 9.33
CA GLU A 35 0.92 -3.41 10.13
C GLU A 35 -0.08 -2.50 9.38
N PHE A 36 -1.14 -2.09 10.07
CA PHE A 36 -2.06 -1.05 9.59
C PHE A 36 -2.02 0.15 10.54
N LEU A 37 -1.52 1.28 10.06
CA LEU A 37 -1.47 2.54 10.78
C LEU A 37 -2.85 3.19 10.73
N ILE A 38 -3.36 3.59 11.88
CA ILE A 38 -4.59 4.38 11.98
C ILE A 38 -4.24 5.82 11.66
N MET A 39 -4.59 6.26 10.44
CA MET A 39 -4.27 7.58 9.92
C MET A 39 -5.36 8.63 10.23
N SER A 40 -6.43 8.25 10.92
CA SER A 40 -7.43 9.23 11.40
C SER A 40 -6.81 10.16 12.44
N SER A 41 -7.20 11.43 12.42
CA SER A 41 -6.64 12.46 13.31
C SER A 41 -6.86 12.15 14.80
N ASP A 42 -7.90 11.40 15.13
CA ASP A 42 -8.29 10.99 16.47
C ASP A 42 -7.87 9.54 16.82
N GLY A 43 -7.27 8.81 15.89
CA GLY A 43 -6.90 7.40 16.05
C GLY A 43 -8.07 6.42 16.22
N SER A 44 -9.32 6.82 15.90
CA SER A 44 -10.51 6.00 16.16
C SER A 44 -11.15 5.36 14.93
N SER A 45 -10.71 5.71 13.72
CA SER A 45 -11.34 5.26 12.46
C SER A 45 -10.35 4.84 11.39
N ILE A 46 -10.76 3.88 10.56
CA ILE A 46 -9.97 3.42 9.42
C ILE A 46 -10.15 4.39 8.26
N VAL A 47 -9.04 4.94 7.78
CA VAL A 47 -8.97 5.78 6.59
C VAL A 47 -7.81 5.32 5.69
N PRO A 48 -7.81 5.66 4.38
CA PRO A 48 -6.70 5.31 3.49
C PRO A 48 -5.35 5.86 3.96
N TYR A 49 -4.27 5.09 3.78
CA TYR A 49 -2.92 5.56 4.10
C TYR A 49 -2.55 6.80 3.30
N PHE A 50 -2.90 6.78 2.02
CA PHE A 50 -2.49 7.80 1.06
C PHE A 50 -3.57 8.88 0.87
N GLY A 51 -4.54 8.95 1.79
CA GLY A 51 -5.68 9.86 1.71
C GLY A 51 -6.39 9.74 0.36
N ASP A 52 -6.56 10.86 -0.33
CA ASP A 52 -7.29 10.90 -1.59
C ASP A 52 -6.43 10.56 -2.83
N LEU A 53 -5.17 10.11 -2.67
CA LEU A 53 -4.28 9.83 -3.80
C LEU A 53 -4.80 8.69 -4.69
N PHE A 54 -5.42 7.67 -4.09
CA PHE A 54 -5.99 6.52 -4.79
C PHE A 54 -7.48 6.42 -4.50
N SER A 55 -8.29 6.21 -5.54
CA SER A 55 -9.75 6.12 -5.40
C SER A 55 -10.24 4.79 -4.83
N ASP A 56 -9.38 3.77 -4.83
CA ASP A 56 -9.70 2.38 -4.58
C ASP A 56 -8.61 1.67 -3.76
N GLU A 57 -7.98 2.41 -2.83
CA GLU A 57 -7.04 1.84 -1.86
C GLU A 57 -7.75 0.76 -1.00
N PRO A 58 -7.23 -0.47 -0.94
CA PRO A 58 -7.84 -1.52 -0.13
C PRO A 58 -7.68 -1.21 1.36
N LEU A 59 -8.82 -1.19 2.06
CA LEU A 59 -8.89 -0.99 3.51
C LEU A 59 -9.15 -2.33 4.23
N PRO A 60 -8.68 -2.47 5.48
CA PRO A 60 -8.95 -3.67 6.25
C PRO A 60 -10.44 -3.77 6.58
N LYS A 61 -10.99 -4.96 6.37
CA LYS A 61 -12.34 -5.32 6.79
C LYS A 61 -12.23 -6.40 7.86
N ASP A 62 -12.79 -6.13 9.04
CA ASP A 62 -12.73 -7.02 10.20
C ASP A 62 -11.28 -7.44 10.56
N GLY A 63 -10.32 -6.53 10.37
CA GLY A 63 -8.89 -6.76 10.62
C GLY A 63 -8.12 -7.42 9.47
N TRP A 64 -8.77 -7.71 8.33
CA TRP A 64 -8.15 -8.40 7.19
C TRP A 64 -8.09 -7.54 5.93
N ILE A 65 -6.94 -7.55 5.26
CA ILE A 65 -6.76 -6.96 3.93
C ILE A 65 -7.04 -8.00 2.87
N HIS A 66 -7.87 -7.65 1.87
CA HIS A 66 -8.13 -8.46 0.69
C HIS A 66 -7.71 -7.69 -0.57
N LEU A 67 -6.83 -8.30 -1.37
CA LEU A 67 -6.37 -7.73 -2.64
C LEU A 67 -7.17 -8.34 -3.80
N ASP A 68 -7.58 -7.51 -4.76
CA ASP A 68 -8.28 -7.98 -5.96
C ASP A 68 -7.28 -8.54 -6.98
N ALA A 69 -7.26 -9.87 -7.12
CA ALA A 69 -6.38 -10.58 -8.06
C ALA A 69 -6.61 -10.23 -9.54
N LYS A 70 -7.72 -9.56 -9.88
CA LYS A 70 -8.02 -9.13 -11.26
C LYS A 70 -7.38 -7.79 -11.60
N LYS A 71 -6.93 -7.01 -10.61
CA LYS A 71 -6.30 -5.71 -10.86
C LYS A 71 -4.79 -5.88 -11.08
N PRO A 72 -4.23 -5.25 -12.13
CA PRO A 72 -2.81 -5.36 -12.42
C PRO A 72 -1.94 -4.52 -11.46
N GLY A 73 -0.67 -4.89 -11.36
CA GLY A 73 0.32 -4.16 -10.57
C GLY A 73 -0.05 -4.14 -9.08
N PHE A 74 -0.03 -2.97 -8.46
CA PHE A 74 -0.44 -2.80 -7.05
C PHE A 74 -1.95 -2.60 -6.85
N GLY A 75 -2.75 -2.74 -7.91
CA GLY A 75 -4.20 -2.83 -7.79
C GLY A 75 -4.94 -1.55 -7.40
N VAL A 76 -4.33 -0.37 -7.61
CA VAL A 76 -4.91 0.95 -7.31
C VAL A 76 -4.92 1.87 -8.51
N THR A 77 -5.84 2.82 -8.48
CA THR A 77 -6.11 3.81 -9.51
C THR A 77 -5.84 5.19 -8.94
N ILE A 78 -4.93 5.93 -9.57
CA ILE A 78 -4.64 7.31 -9.15
C ILE A 78 -5.89 8.19 -9.30
N ASN A 79 -6.21 8.94 -8.25
CA ASN A 79 -7.27 9.92 -8.28
C ASN A 79 -6.79 11.16 -9.07
N LYS A 80 -7.48 11.46 -10.17
CA LYS A 80 -7.09 12.54 -11.10
C LYS A 80 -7.69 13.89 -10.77
N SER A 81 -8.63 13.98 -9.82
CA SER A 81 -9.42 15.20 -9.57
C SER A 81 -8.57 16.41 -9.13
N ASN A 82 -7.49 16.16 -8.38
CA ASN A 82 -6.66 17.19 -7.77
C ASN A 82 -5.19 17.11 -8.16
N LEU A 83 -4.85 16.41 -9.25
CA LEU A 83 -3.46 16.31 -9.70
C LEU A 83 -2.97 17.65 -10.26
N ARG A 84 -1.88 18.15 -9.70
CA ARG A 84 -1.20 19.36 -10.17
C ARG A 84 0.23 19.01 -10.52
N ARG A 85 0.69 19.47 -11.68
CA ARG A 85 2.12 19.37 -12.00
C ARG A 85 2.86 20.46 -11.22
N PRO A 86 3.96 20.13 -10.52
CA PRO A 86 4.80 21.14 -9.88
C PRO A 86 5.46 22.08 -10.90
N TYR A 87 5.67 21.60 -12.13
CA TYR A 87 6.30 22.33 -13.23
C TYR A 87 5.49 22.18 -14.51
N ASN A 88 5.53 23.22 -15.35
CA ASN A 88 4.93 23.18 -16.69
C ASN A 88 5.60 22.10 -17.54
N ARG A 89 4.83 21.52 -18.47
CA ARG A 89 5.38 20.59 -19.45
C ARG A 89 6.26 21.39 -20.43
N ASP A 90 7.49 20.95 -20.65
CA ASP A 90 8.32 21.51 -21.72
C ASP A 90 7.79 20.97 -23.06
N GLU A 91 7.27 21.87 -23.90
CA GLU A 91 6.70 21.52 -25.20
C GLU A 91 7.76 21.05 -26.21
N LYS A 92 9.05 21.29 -25.94
CA LYS A 92 10.16 20.91 -26.81
C LYS A 92 10.70 19.49 -26.56
N ALA A 93 10.16 18.76 -25.59
CA ALA A 93 10.67 17.46 -25.15
C ALA A 93 9.89 16.25 -25.73
N ILE A 94 9.15 16.42 -26.83
CA ILE A 94 8.39 15.36 -27.52
C ILE A 94 8.87 15.26 -28.96
#